data_AF-A0A933R1K8-F1
#
_entry.id   AF-A0A933R1K8-F1
#
_cell.length_a   1.000
_cell.length_b   1.000
_cell.length_c   1.000
_cell.angle_alpha   90.00
_cell.angle_beta   90.00
_cell.angle_gamma   90.00
#
_symmetry.space_group_name_H-M   'P 1'
#
loop_
_entity.id
_entity.type
_entity.pdbx_description
1 polymer ?
#
loop_
_entity_poly.entity_id
_entity_poly.type
_entity_poly.pdbx_seq_one_letter_code
_entity_poly.pdbx_strand_id
1 'polypeptide(L)'
;MSAPTETRHESRREGSLEAPLRHALDWHNPQFYDEQNLFAELERVFDICHGCRRCFNLCNSFPTLFDAIDASDTLELDGVPKKVYWDVVDHCYLCDMCFMTKCPYVPPHEWNLDFPHLMLRAKAVKFRKGDVRGRDKLLTSTDLVGSLAGIPVVAQVVNAANKLKPVRALLDKTLGVHPEAILPEYHSATLRKRMGSHQPKSAP
;
A
#
# COMPACT_ATOMS: atom_id res chain seq x y z
N MET A 1 -23.21 27.94 37.48
CA MET A 1 -22.50 28.74 36.46
C MET A 1 -22.05 27.79 35.39
N SER A 2 -22.87 27.65 34.36
CA SER A 2 -22.63 26.72 33.25
C SER A 2 -21.55 27.28 32.35
N ALA A 3 -20.54 26.48 32.04
CA ALA A 3 -19.51 26.82 31.06
C ALA A 3 -20.16 27.01 29.68
N PRO A 4 -19.73 28.00 28.90
CA PRO A 4 -20.28 28.24 27.57
C PRO A 4 -19.90 27.08 26.65
N THR A 5 -20.91 26.46 26.05
CA THR A 5 -20.75 25.52 24.94
C THR A 5 -20.20 26.31 23.75
N GLU A 6 -18.89 26.22 23.51
CA GLU A 6 -18.32 26.65 22.24
C GLU A 6 -18.91 25.78 21.12
N THR A 7 -19.89 26.33 20.40
CA THR A 7 -20.20 25.90 19.04
C THR A 7 -18.93 26.07 18.23
N ARG A 8 -18.16 24.98 18.04
CA ARG A 8 -17.11 24.94 17.03
C ARG A 8 -17.80 25.25 15.71
N HIS A 9 -17.56 26.45 15.20
CA HIS A 9 -17.75 26.72 13.78
C HIS A 9 -16.95 25.65 13.05
N GLU A 10 -17.65 24.73 12.38
CA GLU A 10 -17.04 23.71 11.54
C GLU A 10 -16.45 24.44 10.32
N SER A 11 -15.30 25.07 10.55
CA SER A 11 -14.53 25.65 9.47
C SER A 11 -14.13 24.49 8.58
N ARG A 12 -14.73 24.41 7.39
CA ARG A 12 -14.31 23.54 6.28
C ARG A 12 -12.86 23.89 5.94
N ARG A 13 -11.93 23.36 6.74
CA ARG A 13 -10.49 23.50 6.53
C ARG A 13 -10.07 22.41 5.56
N GLU A 14 -9.13 22.77 4.71
CA GLU A 14 -8.46 21.83 3.84
C GLU A 14 -7.78 20.75 4.69
N GLY A 15 -8.09 19.48 4.41
CA GLY A 15 -7.35 18.35 4.98
C GLY A 15 -5.87 18.40 4.61
N SER A 16 -5.05 17.60 5.30
CA SER A 16 -3.57 17.59 5.15
C SER A 16 -2.82 18.83 5.67
N LEU A 17 -3.50 19.85 6.22
CA LEU A 17 -2.85 20.96 6.93
C LEU A 17 -2.58 20.66 8.42
N GLU A 18 -3.35 19.74 8.99
CA GLU A 18 -3.19 19.21 10.34
C GLU A 18 -2.96 17.70 10.25
N ALA A 19 -2.54 17.07 11.35
CA ALA A 19 -2.39 15.63 11.39
C ALA A 19 -3.76 14.96 11.13
N PRO A 20 -3.88 14.12 10.08
CA PRO A 20 -5.15 13.51 9.74
C PRO A 20 -5.59 12.52 10.82
N LEU A 21 -6.90 12.42 11.04
CA LEU A 21 -7.45 11.36 11.86
C LEU A 21 -7.40 10.05 11.08
N ARG A 22 -6.87 8.99 11.69
CA ARG A 22 -6.79 7.67 11.06
C ARG A 22 -7.65 6.66 11.80
N HIS A 23 -8.62 6.09 11.09
CA HIS A 23 -9.50 5.06 11.62
C HIS A 23 -8.83 3.68 11.55
N ALA A 24 -9.07 2.83 12.54
CA ALA A 24 -8.61 1.45 12.48
C ALA A 24 -9.41 0.67 11.42
N LEU A 25 -8.74 -0.21 10.68
CA LEU A 25 -9.39 -1.10 9.72
C LEU A 25 -10.15 -2.20 10.45
N ASP A 26 -11.43 -2.36 10.15
CA ASP A 26 -12.30 -3.42 10.70
C ASP A 26 -12.13 -4.75 9.95
N TRP A 27 -10.90 -5.25 9.87
CA TRP A 27 -10.55 -6.43 9.05
C TRP A 27 -11.10 -7.75 9.61
N HIS A 28 -11.60 -7.76 10.85
CA HIS A 28 -12.26 -8.94 11.42
C HIS A 28 -13.71 -9.08 10.95
N ASN A 29 -14.33 -7.99 10.51
CA ASN A 29 -15.70 -8.00 10.04
C ASN A 29 -15.78 -8.64 8.64
N PRO A 30 -16.67 -9.63 8.41
CA PRO A 30 -16.83 -10.25 7.09
C PRO A 30 -17.10 -9.24 5.96
N GLN A 31 -17.80 -8.14 6.26
CA GLN A 31 -18.11 -7.08 5.30
C GLN A 31 -16.87 -6.35 4.79
N PHE A 32 -15.75 -6.39 5.52
CA PHE A 32 -14.47 -5.88 5.05
C PHE A 32 -14.03 -6.54 3.75
N TYR A 33 -14.35 -7.83 3.57
CA TYR A 33 -13.97 -8.61 2.41
C TYR A 33 -15.06 -8.69 1.32
N ASP A 34 -16.18 -8.01 1.53
CA ASP A 34 -17.26 -7.96 0.54
C ASP A 34 -16.82 -7.13 -0.67
N GLU A 35 -16.89 -7.74 -1.86
CA GLU A 35 -16.37 -7.15 -3.08
C GLU A 35 -17.29 -6.04 -3.60
N GLN A 36 -18.62 -6.18 -3.48
CA GLN A 36 -19.54 -5.12 -3.88
C GLN A 36 -19.31 -3.84 -3.06
N ASN A 37 -19.20 -3.97 -1.74
CA ASN A 37 -18.90 -2.85 -0.84
C ASN A 37 -17.51 -2.26 -1.08
N LEU A 38 -16.53 -3.08 -1.49
CA LEU A 38 -15.22 -2.58 -1.89
C LEU A 38 -15.32 -1.75 -3.16
N PHE A 39 -15.99 -2.25 -4.19
CA PHE A 39 -16.11 -1.54 -5.48
C PHE A 39 -16.90 -0.25 -5.36
N ALA A 40 -17.98 -0.21 -4.57
CA ALA A 40 -18.71 1.01 -4.28
C ALA A 40 -17.79 2.10 -3.66
N GLU A 41 -16.90 1.70 -2.75
CA GLU A 41 -15.97 2.63 -2.13
C GLU A 41 -14.80 3.02 -3.06
N LEU A 42 -14.31 2.09 -3.89
CA LEU A 42 -13.34 2.39 -4.95
C LEU A 42 -13.90 3.43 -5.92
N GLU A 43 -15.16 3.25 -6.36
CA GLU A 43 -15.84 4.20 -7.24
C GLU A 43 -15.90 5.59 -6.61
N ARG A 44 -16.41 5.69 -5.38
CA ARG A 44 -16.50 6.95 -4.66
C ARG A 44 -15.14 7.65 -4.52
N VAL A 45 -14.11 6.92 -4.11
CA VAL A 45 -12.78 7.50 -3.88
C VAL A 45 -12.08 7.87 -5.18
N PHE A 46 -12.21 7.06 -6.23
CA PHE A 46 -11.61 7.35 -7.53
C PHE A 46 -12.26 8.56 -8.20
N ASP A 47 -13.58 8.73 -8.04
CA ASP A 47 -14.32 9.88 -8.54
C ASP A 47 -13.86 11.18 -7.87
N ILE A 48 -13.74 11.16 -6.53
CA ILE A 48 -13.17 12.29 -5.77
C ILE A 48 -11.71 12.58 -6.18
N CYS A 49 -10.92 11.53 -6.40
CA CYS A 49 -9.53 11.68 -6.84
C CYS A 49 -9.44 12.29 -8.24
N HIS A 50 -10.31 11.88 -9.17
CA HIS A 50 -10.43 12.45 -10.50
C HIS A 50 -10.81 13.94 -10.45
N GLY A 51 -11.69 14.33 -9.52
CA GLY A 51 -12.10 15.74 -9.36
C GLY A 51 -10.98 16.69 -8.95
N CYS A 52 -9.97 16.25 -8.19
CA CYS A 52 -8.89 17.13 -7.70
C CYS A 52 -7.51 16.89 -8.31
N ARG A 53 -7.20 15.65 -8.74
CA ARG A 53 -5.93 15.19 -9.35
C ARG A 53 -4.61 15.57 -8.66
N ARG A 54 -4.66 16.06 -7.42
CA ARG A 54 -3.48 16.58 -6.67
C ARG A 54 -2.37 15.56 -6.43
N CYS A 55 -2.69 14.27 -6.45
CA CYS A 55 -1.77 13.20 -6.09
C CYS A 55 -1.01 12.59 -7.30
N PHE A 56 -1.19 13.14 -8.51
CA PHE A 56 -0.69 12.55 -9.76
C PHE A 56 0.81 12.21 -9.78
N ASN A 57 1.63 12.94 -9.01
CA ASN A 57 3.08 12.79 -8.99
C ASN A 57 3.62 11.92 -7.84
N LEU A 58 2.76 11.31 -7.02
CA LEU A 58 3.21 10.56 -5.84
C LEU A 58 3.50 9.08 -6.10
N CYS A 59 2.68 8.42 -6.91
CA CYS A 59 2.84 7.02 -7.29
C CYS A 59 2.05 6.72 -8.57
N ASN A 60 2.28 5.55 -9.16
CA ASN A 60 1.69 5.19 -10.45
C ASN A 60 0.17 4.94 -10.38
N SER A 61 -0.43 4.77 -9.19
CA SER A 61 -1.89 4.62 -9.05
C SER A 61 -2.66 5.76 -9.69
N PHE A 62 -2.21 6.99 -9.47
CA PHE A 62 -2.95 8.18 -9.88
C PHE A 62 -2.86 8.43 -11.39
N PRO A 63 -1.67 8.43 -12.03
CA PRO A 63 -1.60 8.45 -13.50
C PRO A 63 -2.39 7.31 -14.15
N THR A 64 -2.28 6.07 -13.65
CA THR A 64 -3.07 4.94 -14.19
C THR A 64 -4.58 5.20 -14.13
N LEU A 65 -5.08 5.78 -13.04
CA LEU A 65 -6.48 6.15 -12.92
C LEU A 65 -6.85 7.28 -13.89
N PHE A 66 -6.08 8.36 -13.89
CA PHE A 66 -6.42 9.57 -14.65
C PHE A 66 -6.30 9.35 -16.16
N ASP A 67 -5.25 8.67 -16.61
CA ASP A 67 -5.05 8.33 -18.01
C ASP A 67 -6.18 7.42 -18.52
N ALA A 68 -6.66 6.49 -17.68
CA ALA A 68 -7.77 5.62 -18.05
C ALA A 68 -9.10 6.37 -18.15
N ILE A 69 -9.33 7.37 -17.29
CA ILE A 69 -10.51 8.23 -17.38
C ILE A 69 -10.42 9.13 -18.61
N ASP A 70 -9.26 9.76 -18.84
CA ASP A 70 -9.04 10.68 -19.97
C ASP A 70 -9.09 9.98 -21.33
N ALA A 71 -8.83 8.66 -21.36
CA ALA A 71 -8.98 7.82 -22.55
C ALA A 71 -10.38 7.21 -22.72
N SER A 72 -11.31 7.43 -21.78
CA SER A 72 -12.67 6.89 -21.84
C SER A 72 -13.61 7.77 -22.66
N ASP A 73 -14.71 7.19 -23.16
CA ASP A 73 -15.68 7.92 -24.01
C ASP A 73 -16.42 9.03 -23.25
N THR A 74 -16.63 8.87 -21.94
CA THR A 74 -17.35 9.83 -21.09
C THR A 74 -16.44 10.88 -20.46
N LEU A 75 -15.12 10.65 -20.45
CA LEU A 75 -14.12 11.41 -19.68
C LEU A 75 -14.38 11.39 -18.16
N GLU A 76 -15.20 10.45 -17.71
CA GLU A 76 -15.62 10.29 -16.32
C GLU A 76 -15.34 8.85 -15.85
N LEU A 77 -15.43 8.61 -14.54
CA LEU A 77 -15.09 7.30 -13.97
C LEU A 77 -16.01 6.16 -14.46
N ASP A 78 -17.23 6.47 -14.89
CA ASP A 78 -18.21 5.49 -15.38
C ASP A 78 -17.79 4.83 -16.71
N GLY A 79 -16.98 5.52 -17.51
CA GLY A 79 -16.38 5.00 -18.74
C GLY A 79 -15.18 4.07 -18.51
N VAL A 80 -14.67 3.96 -17.26
CA VAL A 80 -13.48 3.17 -16.94
C VAL A 80 -13.83 1.71 -16.66
N PRO A 81 -13.22 0.74 -17.37
CA PRO A 81 -13.43 -0.68 -17.08
C PRO A 81 -12.98 -1.03 -15.66
N LYS A 82 -13.82 -1.75 -14.90
CA LYS A 82 -13.53 -2.20 -13.52
C LYS A 82 -12.23 -2.98 -13.37
N LYS A 83 -11.74 -3.60 -14.45
CA LYS A 83 -10.43 -4.25 -14.47
C LYS A 83 -9.28 -3.28 -14.17
N VAL A 84 -9.34 -2.05 -14.68
CA VAL A 84 -8.32 -1.01 -14.47
C VAL A 84 -8.21 -0.62 -13.00
N TYR A 85 -9.29 -0.78 -12.22
CA TYR A 85 -9.25 -0.47 -10.79
C TYR A 85 -8.22 -1.34 -10.06
N TRP A 86 -8.04 -2.59 -10.51
CA TRP A 86 -7.01 -3.47 -9.96
C TRP A 86 -5.59 -3.02 -10.32
N ASP A 87 -5.39 -2.40 -11.48
CA ASP A 87 -4.10 -1.82 -11.86
C ASP A 87 -3.78 -0.60 -10.97
N VAL A 88 -4.78 0.26 -10.70
CA VAL A 88 -4.67 1.37 -9.74
C VAL A 88 -4.32 0.85 -8.34
N VAL A 89 -4.99 -0.21 -7.89
CA VAL A 89 -4.70 -0.90 -6.61
C VAL A 89 -3.28 -1.45 -6.58
N ASP A 90 -2.83 -2.12 -7.63
CA ASP A 90 -1.50 -2.73 -7.71
C ASP A 90 -0.39 -1.68 -7.68
N HIS A 91 -0.60 -0.53 -8.33
CA HIS A 91 0.35 0.58 -8.36
C HIS A 91 0.43 1.40 -7.05
N CYS A 92 -0.38 1.07 -6.03
CA CYS A 92 -0.29 1.75 -4.74
C CYS A 92 0.82 1.12 -3.88
N TYR A 93 1.77 1.96 -3.45
CA TYR A 93 2.93 1.54 -2.65
C TYR A 93 2.68 1.51 -1.13
N LEU A 94 1.47 1.88 -0.68
CA LEU A 94 1.11 1.93 0.75
C LEU A 94 2.08 2.79 1.60
N CYS A 95 2.60 3.88 1.04
CA CYS A 95 3.54 4.78 1.72
C CYS A 95 2.87 5.93 2.49
N ASP A 96 1.55 6.02 2.43
CA ASP A 96 0.72 7.06 3.06
C ASP A 96 0.98 8.52 2.63
N MET A 97 1.86 8.78 1.68
CA MET A 97 2.20 10.16 1.29
C MET A 97 1.00 10.95 0.75
N CYS A 98 0.10 10.32 -0.01
CA CYS A 98 -1.10 10.98 -0.52
C CYS A 98 -2.05 11.40 0.61
N PHE A 99 -2.22 10.53 1.60
CA PHE A 99 -3.05 10.77 2.78
C PHE A 99 -2.43 11.84 3.69
N MET A 100 -1.14 11.72 4.00
CA MET A 100 -0.50 12.59 4.98
C MET A 100 -0.19 14.01 4.47
N THR A 101 0.03 14.18 3.16
CA THR A 101 0.67 15.42 2.64
C THR A 101 -0.01 16.08 1.45
N LYS A 102 -1.02 15.47 0.82
CA LYS A 102 -1.63 16.00 -0.42
C LYS A 102 -3.14 16.06 -0.41
N CYS A 103 -3.80 15.07 0.17
CA CYS A 103 -5.24 14.93 0.06
C CYS A 103 -5.95 15.96 0.97
N PRO A 104 -6.74 16.88 0.40
CA PRO A 104 -7.50 17.86 1.19
C PRO A 104 -8.76 17.28 1.82
N TYR A 105 -9.05 15.99 1.59
CA TYR A 105 -10.31 15.34 1.93
C TYR A 105 -10.15 14.21 2.95
N VAL A 106 -9.00 14.17 3.62
CA VAL A 106 -8.72 13.22 4.70
C VAL A 106 -9.55 13.52 5.95
N PRO A 107 -9.79 12.52 6.81
CA PRO A 107 -10.58 12.72 8.02
C PRO A 107 -9.94 13.80 8.92
N PRO A 108 -10.73 14.70 9.53
CA PRO A 108 -12.19 14.61 9.73
C PRO A 108 -13.06 15.23 8.62
N HIS A 109 -12.51 15.51 7.42
CA HIS A 109 -13.32 15.99 6.30
C HIS A 109 -14.50 15.05 6.00
N GLU A 110 -15.65 15.58 5.59
CA GLU A 110 -16.90 14.82 5.37
C GLU A 110 -16.75 13.66 4.37
N TRP A 111 -15.84 13.78 3.41
CA TRP A 111 -15.54 12.73 2.43
C TRP A 111 -14.66 11.60 2.97
N ASN A 112 -14.05 11.77 4.15
CA ASN A 112 -13.38 10.72 4.92
C ASN A 112 -12.41 9.87 4.08
N LEU A 113 -11.59 10.50 3.24
CA LEU A 113 -10.81 9.81 2.21
C LEU A 113 -9.50 9.27 2.78
N ASP A 114 -9.37 7.94 2.82
CA ASP A 114 -8.13 7.23 3.19
C ASP A 114 -7.74 6.26 2.07
N PHE A 115 -7.07 6.82 1.05
CA PHE A 115 -6.68 6.07 -0.14
C PHE A 115 -5.78 4.87 0.20
N PRO A 116 -4.71 5.01 1.00
CA PRO A 116 -3.86 3.87 1.36
C PRO A 116 -4.62 2.74 2.06
N HIS A 117 -5.54 3.05 2.99
CA HIS A 117 -6.36 2.02 3.63
C HIS A 117 -7.32 1.32 2.67
N LEU A 118 -7.93 2.06 1.74
CA LEU A 118 -8.77 1.46 0.71
C LEU A 118 -7.96 0.53 -0.20
N MET A 119 -6.75 0.94 -0.60
CA MET A 119 -5.86 0.10 -1.39
C MET A 119 -5.41 -1.14 -0.61
N LEU A 120 -5.14 -1.01 0.69
CA LEU A 120 -4.81 -2.14 1.55
C LEU A 120 -6.00 -3.13 1.65
N ARG A 121 -7.22 -2.63 1.84
CA ARG A 121 -8.45 -3.45 1.81
C ARG A 121 -8.59 -4.18 0.47
N ALA A 122 -8.42 -3.48 -0.65
CA ALA A 122 -8.50 -4.07 -1.98
C ALA A 122 -7.47 -5.18 -2.19
N LYS A 123 -6.20 -4.95 -1.80
CA LYS A 123 -5.14 -5.96 -1.85
C LYS A 123 -5.45 -7.16 -0.95
N ALA A 124 -6.06 -6.95 0.22
CA ALA A 124 -6.47 -8.04 1.11
C ALA A 124 -7.59 -8.90 0.50
N VAL A 125 -8.60 -8.28 -0.13
CA VAL A 125 -9.66 -8.99 -0.88
C VAL A 125 -9.07 -9.81 -2.03
N LYS A 126 -8.22 -9.18 -2.86
CA LYS A 126 -7.53 -9.83 -3.97
C LYS A 126 -6.69 -11.03 -3.52
N PHE A 127 -5.97 -10.88 -2.40
CA PHE A 127 -5.18 -11.97 -1.82
C PHE A 127 -6.06 -13.14 -1.34
N ARG A 128 -7.18 -12.86 -0.68
CA ARG A 128 -8.14 -13.89 -0.20
C ARG A 128 -8.79 -14.65 -1.35
N LYS A 129 -9.12 -13.97 -2.47
CA LYS A 129 -9.66 -14.61 -3.68
C LYS A 129 -8.64 -15.48 -4.42
N GLY A 130 -7.35 -15.31 -4.14
CA GLY A 130 -6.28 -16.03 -4.83
C GLY A 130 -5.81 -15.34 -6.11
N ASP A 131 -6.28 -14.12 -6.39
CA ASP A 131 -6.00 -13.34 -7.59
C ASP A 131 -4.64 -12.61 -7.55
N VAL A 132 -3.67 -13.18 -6.84
CA VAL A 132 -2.30 -12.67 -6.72
C VAL A 132 -1.32 -13.70 -7.25
N ARG A 133 -0.26 -13.24 -7.93
CA ARG A 133 0.70 -14.14 -8.59
C ARG A 133 1.53 -14.86 -7.52
N GLY A 134 1.92 -16.11 -7.79
CA GLY A 134 2.77 -16.88 -6.89
C GLY A 134 4.10 -16.19 -6.56
N ARG A 135 4.70 -15.49 -7.54
CA ARG A 135 5.90 -14.68 -7.33
C ARG A 135 5.68 -13.58 -6.29
N ASP A 136 4.53 -12.91 -6.31
CA ASP A 136 4.24 -11.77 -5.44
C ASP A 136 4.04 -12.28 -4.01
N LYS A 137 3.37 -13.44 -3.83
CA LYS A 137 3.28 -14.14 -2.53
C LYS A 137 4.66 -14.50 -1.98
N LEU A 138 5.55 -15.01 -2.83
CA LEU A 138 6.91 -15.37 -2.42
C LEU A 138 7.74 -14.14 -2.02
N LEU A 139 7.80 -13.13 -2.89
CA LEU A 139 8.63 -11.94 -2.69
C LEU A 139 8.16 -11.08 -1.50
N THR A 140 6.86 -11.04 -1.23
CA THR A 140 6.31 -10.30 -0.08
C THR A 140 6.40 -11.08 1.23
N SER A 141 6.65 -12.39 1.19
CA SER A 141 6.83 -13.22 2.39
C SER A 141 8.26 -13.14 2.90
N THR A 142 8.59 -12.02 3.55
CA THR A 142 9.93 -11.76 4.09
C THR A 142 10.36 -12.79 5.14
N ASP A 143 9.43 -13.31 5.95
CA ASP A 143 9.72 -14.38 6.91
C ASP A 143 10.07 -15.71 6.23
N LEU A 144 9.32 -16.13 5.20
CA LEU A 144 9.63 -17.35 4.45
C LEU A 144 10.99 -17.21 3.76
N VAL A 145 11.16 -16.15 2.97
CA VAL A 145 12.39 -15.90 2.22
C VAL A 145 13.57 -15.77 3.17
N GLY A 146 13.44 -15.00 4.24
CA GLY A 146 14.49 -14.77 5.23
C GLY A 146 14.83 -16.02 6.05
N SER A 147 13.85 -16.86 6.39
CA SER A 147 14.10 -18.12 7.11
C SER A 147 14.87 -19.14 6.29
N LEU A 148 14.62 -19.19 4.97
CA LEU A 148 15.31 -20.10 4.04
C LEU A 148 16.67 -19.56 3.62
N ALA A 149 16.72 -18.31 3.12
CA ALA A 149 17.96 -17.68 2.67
C ALA A 149 18.89 -17.30 3.82
N GLY A 150 18.38 -17.25 5.07
CA GLY A 150 19.17 -17.04 6.28
C GLY A 150 19.84 -18.28 6.84
N ILE A 151 19.64 -19.48 6.28
CA ILE A 151 20.31 -20.70 6.81
C ILE A 151 21.85 -20.57 6.67
N PRO A 152 22.65 -21.02 7.66
CA PRO A 152 24.10 -21.07 7.53
C PRO A 152 24.53 -21.73 6.21
N VAL A 153 25.60 -21.22 5.59
CA VAL A 153 26.06 -21.60 4.24
C VAL A 153 25.11 -21.15 3.12
N VAL A 154 23.80 -21.38 3.23
CA VAL A 154 22.80 -20.96 2.23
C VAL A 154 22.87 -19.44 2.00
N ALA A 155 22.95 -18.66 3.08
CA ALA A 155 23.09 -17.20 2.98
C ALA A 155 24.30 -16.77 2.14
N GLN A 156 25.45 -17.44 2.32
CA GLN A 156 26.68 -17.14 1.57
C GLN A 156 26.51 -17.47 0.08
N VAL A 157 25.92 -18.63 -0.21
CA VAL A 157 25.64 -19.06 -1.60
C VAL A 157 24.68 -18.09 -2.27
N VAL A 158 23.57 -17.73 -1.62
CA VAL A 158 22.58 -16.80 -2.16
C VAL A 158 23.20 -15.42 -2.41
N ASN A 159 23.98 -14.90 -1.45
CA ASN A 159 24.66 -13.61 -1.60
C ASN A 159 25.69 -13.62 -2.74
N ALA A 160 26.45 -14.71 -2.91
CA ALA A 160 27.38 -14.87 -4.03
C ALA A 160 26.63 -14.97 -5.37
N ALA A 161 25.56 -15.77 -5.43
CA ALA A 161 24.74 -15.92 -6.63
C ALA A 161 24.10 -14.59 -7.06
N ASN A 162 23.61 -13.79 -6.11
CA ASN A 162 23.03 -12.48 -6.37
C ASN A 162 24.04 -11.44 -6.92
N LYS A 163 25.34 -11.73 -6.94
CA LYS A 163 26.37 -10.87 -7.56
C LYS A 163 26.64 -11.25 -9.03
N LEU A 164 26.10 -12.38 -9.51
CA LEU A 164 26.32 -12.87 -10.87
C LEU A 164 25.26 -12.36 -11.85
N LYS A 165 25.68 -11.65 -12.91
CA LYS A 165 24.77 -11.12 -13.96
C LYS A 165 23.82 -12.17 -14.55
N PRO A 166 24.23 -13.43 -14.86
CA PRO A 166 23.31 -14.43 -15.37
C PRO A 166 22.19 -14.80 -14.39
N VAL A 167 22.50 -14.83 -13.09
CA VAL A 167 21.50 -15.09 -12.03
C VAL A 167 20.52 -13.92 -11.94
N ARG A 168 21.02 -12.68 -12.05
CA ARG A 168 20.18 -11.47 -12.08
C ARG A 168 19.22 -11.45 -13.27
N ALA A 169 19.69 -11.80 -14.46
CA ALA A 169 18.84 -11.93 -15.64
C ALA A 169 17.78 -13.03 -15.50
N LEU A 170 18.14 -14.16 -14.87
CA LEU A 170 17.17 -15.22 -14.56
C LEU A 170 16.11 -14.75 -13.55
N LEU A 171 16.52 -14.02 -12.51
CA LEU A 171 15.62 -13.49 -11.49
C LEU A 171 14.63 -12.47 -12.07
N ASP A 172 15.09 -11.63 -12.99
CA ASP A 172 14.23 -10.72 -13.75
C ASP A 172 13.18 -11.47 -14.57
N LYS A 173 13.62 -12.45 -15.38
CA LYS A 173 12.71 -13.23 -16.23
C LYS A 173 11.68 -14.05 -15.44
N THR A 174 12.04 -14.54 -14.26
CA THR A 174 11.19 -15.44 -13.46
C THR A 174 10.35 -14.72 -12.41
N LEU A 175 10.96 -13.80 -11.67
CA LEU A 175 10.33 -13.10 -10.55
C LEU A 175 10.09 -11.61 -10.84
N GLY A 176 10.57 -11.06 -11.96
CA GLY A 176 10.41 -9.65 -12.31
C GLY A 176 11.27 -8.72 -11.45
N VAL A 177 12.34 -9.22 -10.86
CA VAL A 177 13.28 -8.40 -10.08
C VAL A 177 14.32 -7.82 -11.04
N HIS A 178 14.24 -6.52 -11.28
CA HIS A 178 15.10 -5.82 -12.22
C HIS A 178 16.59 -6.18 -12.01
N PRO A 179 17.39 -6.42 -13.08
CA PRO A 179 18.77 -6.90 -12.94
C PRO A 179 19.65 -6.01 -12.06
N GLU A 180 19.45 -4.69 -12.14
CA GLU A 180 20.19 -3.67 -11.38
C GLU A 180 19.55 -3.29 -10.02
N ALA A 181 18.47 -3.96 -9.61
CA ALA A 181 17.86 -3.70 -8.31
C ALA A 181 18.83 -4.02 -7.15
N ILE A 182 18.93 -3.12 -6.18
CA ILE A 182 19.74 -3.33 -4.97
C ILE A 182 19.06 -4.42 -4.13
N LEU A 183 19.73 -5.57 -3.98
CA LEU A 183 19.27 -6.63 -3.09
C LEU A 183 20.00 -6.59 -1.75
N PRO A 184 19.27 -6.73 -0.63
CA PRO A 184 19.90 -6.88 0.67
C PRO A 184 20.67 -8.20 0.74
N GLU A 185 21.77 -8.21 1.49
CA GLU A 185 22.48 -9.45 1.81
C GLU A 185 21.72 -10.22 2.89
N TYR A 186 21.65 -11.55 2.75
CA TYR A 186 21.11 -12.43 3.77
C TYR A 186 22.17 -12.74 4.82
N HIS A 187 21.75 -12.80 6.08
CA HIS A 187 22.64 -13.08 7.21
C HIS A 187 22.09 -14.20 8.08
N SER A 188 22.93 -15.18 8.41
CA SER A 188 22.53 -16.30 9.28
C SER A 188 22.46 -15.96 10.77
N ALA A 189 23.18 -14.92 11.18
CA ALA A 189 23.14 -14.32 12.51
C ALA A 189 22.05 -13.23 12.56
N THR A 190 20.79 -13.65 12.63
CA THR A 190 19.63 -12.73 12.63
C THR A 190 19.56 -11.89 13.92
N LEU A 191 18.83 -10.78 13.86
CA LEU A 191 18.57 -9.95 15.04
C LEU A 191 17.93 -10.76 16.18
N ARG A 192 16.93 -11.60 15.87
CA ARG A 192 16.27 -12.49 16.84
C ARG A 192 17.26 -13.41 17.56
N LYS A 193 18.24 -14.00 16.85
CA LYS A 193 19.29 -14.83 17.47
C LYS A 193 20.23 -14.01 18.36
N ARG A 194 20.65 -12.83 17.88
CA ARG A 194 21.58 -11.95 18.59
C ARG A 194 20.97 -11.33 19.86
N MET A 195 19.66 -11.10 19.84
CA MET A 195 18.92 -10.43 20.91
C MET A 195 18.12 -11.40 21.79
N GLY A 196 18.26 -12.72 21.60
CA GLY A 196 17.49 -13.71 22.36
C GLY A 196 17.70 -13.65 23.88
N SER A 197 18.86 -13.14 24.33
CA SER A 197 19.18 -12.90 25.74
C SER A 197 19.20 -11.41 26.11
N HIS A 198 18.76 -10.52 25.20
CA HIS A 198 18.78 -9.09 25.47
C HIS A 198 17.63 -8.71 26.42
N GLN A 199 17.98 -8.20 27.59
CA GLN A 199 17.00 -7.55 28.46
C GLN A 199 16.93 -6.06 28.10
N PRO A 200 15.75 -5.54 27.73
CA PRO A 200 15.59 -4.11 27.49
C PRO A 200 15.93 -3.35 28.77
N LYS A 201 16.73 -2.29 28.65
CA LYS A 201 16.93 -1.37 29.77
C LYS A 201 15.57 -0.77 30.14
N SER A 202 15.17 -0.88 31.40
CA SER A 202 14.00 -0.18 31.93
C SER A 202 14.13 1.31 31.62
N ALA A 203 13.07 1.90 31.06
CA ALA A 203 13.01 3.34 30.83
C ALA A 203 13.18 4.07 32.17
N PRO A 204 13.90 5.21 32.21
CA PRO A 204 14.06 6.01 33.42
C PRO A 204 12.72 6.60 33.89
#